data_AF-A0A8B6GSA4-F1
#
_entry.id   AF-A0A8B6GSA4-F1
#
_cell.length_a   1.000
_cell.length_b   1.000
_cell.length_c   1.000
_cell.angle_alpha   90.00
_cell.angle_beta   90.00
_cell.angle_gamma   90.00
#
_symmetry.space_group_name_H-M   'P 1'
#
loop_
_entity.id
_entity.type
_entity.pdbx_description
1 polymer ?
#
loop_
_entity_poly.entity_id
_entity_poly.type
_entity_poly.pdbx_seq_one_letter_code
_entity_poly.pdbx_strand_id
1 'polypeptide(L)'
;MALEEDPDFRKKLEETNATDIKNGKISMHLEMVAHGIRERLDEIKRREVDRLRILAREKMKTMNGMDVFHYISIHGGIQKIDERILHHLDVKNPHSFEAKDLEKLIVKATTDLDELDKKRKEEFKEYEMQKEHERKEYIKTLPEEEKKKAEEKHVEMEKKHQDHPKLHHPGSKAQLEDVWEKNDEMDRDNFDPKTFFMMHDINGDGFLDEEEIEALFQKELDQVYDPNAPEMTNRV
;
A
#
# COMPACT_ATOMS: atom_id res chain seq x y z
N MET A 1 16.26 3.93 -2.76
CA MET A 1 15.99 4.26 -4.18
C MET A 1 17.07 5.21 -4.72
N ALA A 2 17.38 5.22 -6.02
CA ALA A 2 18.48 6.05 -6.58
C ALA A 2 18.36 7.56 -6.26
N LEU A 3 17.13 8.08 -6.11
CA LEU A 3 16.87 9.47 -5.72
C LEU A 3 17.08 9.77 -4.22
N GLU A 4 16.99 8.75 -3.36
CA GLU A 4 17.20 8.91 -1.90
C GLU A 4 18.69 8.96 -1.54
N GLU A 5 19.56 8.52 -2.46
CA GLU A 5 21.01 8.63 -2.32
C GLU A 5 21.49 10.09 -2.45
N ASP A 6 20.67 10.98 -3.02
CA ASP A 6 20.96 12.42 -3.07
C ASP A 6 20.50 13.12 -1.78
N PRO A 7 21.42 13.64 -0.95
CA PRO A 7 21.07 14.30 0.30
C PRO A 7 20.26 15.59 0.08
N ASP A 8 20.46 16.30 -1.03
CA ASP A 8 19.75 17.55 -1.30
C ASP A 8 18.31 17.29 -1.78
N PHE A 9 18.12 16.22 -2.58
CA PHE A 9 16.79 15.79 -2.98
C PHE A 9 16.00 15.23 -1.80
N ARG A 10 16.64 14.43 -0.95
CA ARG A 10 16.02 13.86 0.26
C ARG A 10 15.50 14.93 1.21
N LYS A 11 16.29 15.98 1.49
CA LYS A 11 15.83 17.11 2.33
C LYS A 11 14.58 17.77 1.76
N LYS A 12 14.54 17.99 0.45
CA LYS A 12 13.35 18.56 -0.21
C LYS A 12 12.15 17.62 -0.14
N LEU A 13 12.37 16.30 -0.21
CA LEU A 13 11.32 15.32 -0.03
C LEU A 13 10.72 15.39 1.39
N GLU A 14 11.57 15.54 2.41
CA GLU A 14 11.15 15.68 3.82
C GLU A 14 10.44 17.01 4.11
N GLU A 15 10.83 18.10 3.45
CA GLU A 15 10.20 19.43 3.59
C GLU A 15 8.87 19.57 2.84
N THR A 16 8.63 18.75 1.80
CA THR A 16 7.45 18.89 0.93
C THR A 16 6.22 18.23 1.54
N ASN A 17 5.06 18.90 1.45
CA ASN A 17 3.80 18.34 1.92
C ASN A 17 3.40 17.08 1.16
N ALA A 18 2.76 16.12 1.86
CA ALA A 18 2.30 14.87 1.26
C ALA A 18 1.38 15.06 0.05
N THR A 19 0.54 16.09 0.04
CA THR A 19 -0.35 16.41 -1.09
C THR A 19 0.43 16.88 -2.32
N ASP A 20 1.48 17.66 -2.14
CA ASP A 20 2.31 18.16 -3.23
C ASP A 20 3.20 17.05 -3.80
N ILE A 21 3.64 16.12 -2.94
CA ILE A 21 4.30 14.87 -3.38
C ILE A 21 3.32 14.07 -4.24
N LYS A 22 2.10 13.80 -3.76
CA LYS A 22 1.10 13.03 -4.52
C LYS A 22 0.78 13.63 -5.88
N ASN A 23 0.75 14.96 -5.98
CA ASN A 23 0.51 15.67 -7.24
C ASN A 23 1.75 15.75 -8.14
N GLY A 24 2.89 15.18 -7.75
CA GLY A 24 4.11 15.13 -8.56
C GLY A 24 4.90 16.43 -8.61
N LYS A 25 4.59 17.46 -7.79
CA LYS A 25 5.29 18.76 -7.82
C LYS A 25 6.77 18.66 -7.45
N ILE A 26 7.14 17.67 -6.64
CA ILE A 26 8.52 17.36 -6.25
C ILE A 26 9.42 17.08 -7.46
N SER A 27 8.84 16.66 -8.59
CA SER A 27 9.58 16.38 -9.83
C SER A 27 10.35 17.58 -10.39
N MET A 28 9.91 18.81 -10.12
CA MET A 28 10.62 20.04 -10.53
C MET A 28 12.03 20.12 -9.96
N HIS A 29 12.31 19.42 -8.86
CA HIS A 29 13.63 19.42 -8.23
C HIS A 29 14.59 18.37 -8.82
N LEU A 30 14.13 17.54 -9.75
CA LEU A 30 14.95 16.54 -10.43
C LEU A 30 16.13 17.17 -11.19
N GLU A 31 15.96 18.38 -11.74
CA GLU A 31 17.01 19.10 -12.47
C GLU A 31 18.18 19.55 -11.58
N MET A 32 18.02 19.51 -10.26
CA MET A 32 19.08 19.86 -9.30
C MET A 32 19.84 18.63 -8.79
N VAL A 33 19.37 17.42 -9.10
CA VAL A 33 19.98 16.15 -8.64
C VAL A 33 21.38 15.97 -9.22
N ALA A 34 22.28 15.33 -8.48
CA ALA A 34 23.64 15.05 -8.95
C ALA A 34 23.68 14.31 -10.31
N HIS A 35 24.67 14.63 -11.15
CA HIS A 35 24.75 14.07 -12.50
C HIS A 35 24.81 12.54 -12.53
N GLY A 36 25.61 11.91 -11.66
CA GLY A 36 25.72 10.44 -11.60
C GLY A 36 24.40 9.75 -11.25
N ILE A 37 23.54 10.41 -10.47
CA ILE A 37 22.21 9.89 -10.16
C ILE A 37 21.29 10.03 -11.37
N ARG A 38 21.38 11.12 -12.13
CA ARG A 38 20.64 11.27 -13.41
C ARG A 38 21.05 10.21 -14.43
N GLU A 39 22.34 9.95 -14.59
CA GLU A 39 22.81 8.87 -15.48
C GLU A 39 22.25 7.50 -15.06
N ARG A 40 22.18 7.23 -13.75
CA ARG A 40 21.58 6.01 -13.21
C ARG A 40 20.07 5.96 -13.47
N LEU A 41 19.35 7.07 -13.34
CA LEU A 41 17.92 7.16 -13.66
C LEU A 41 17.66 6.96 -15.16
N ASP A 42 18.51 7.53 -16.02
CA ASP A 42 18.46 7.32 -17.46
C ASP A 42 18.65 5.85 -17.81
N GLU A 43 19.59 5.16 -17.15
CA GLU A 43 19.80 3.72 -17.35
C GLU A 43 18.61 2.90 -16.85
N ILE A 44 18.05 3.22 -15.68
CA ILE A 44 16.85 2.57 -15.15
C ILE A 44 15.69 2.73 -16.12
N LYS A 45 15.45 3.95 -16.63
CA LYS A 45 14.40 4.22 -17.62
C LYS A 45 14.58 3.37 -18.87
N ARG A 46 15.80 3.29 -19.43
CA ARG A 46 16.08 2.48 -20.62
C ARG A 46 15.76 1.00 -20.38
N ARG A 47 16.23 0.44 -19.27
CA ARG A 47 15.98 -0.97 -18.90
C ARG A 47 14.49 -1.25 -18.75
N GLU A 48 13.76 -0.35 -18.09
CA GLU A 48 12.32 -0.53 -17.85
C GLU A 48 11.50 -0.37 -19.15
N VAL A 49 11.85 0.60 -20.00
CA VAL A 49 11.22 0.74 -21.33
C VAL A 49 11.44 -0.51 -22.18
N ASP A 50 12.64 -1.09 -22.16
CA ASP A 50 12.93 -2.33 -22.89
C ASP A 50 12.20 -3.54 -22.31
N ARG A 51 12.10 -3.64 -20.98
CA ARG A 51 11.27 -4.65 -20.31
C ARG A 51 9.80 -4.54 -20.74
N LEU A 52 9.24 -3.34 -20.71
CA LEU A 52 7.84 -3.08 -21.07
C LEU A 52 7.58 -3.34 -22.56
N ARG A 53 8.56 -3.10 -23.44
CA ARG A 53 8.52 -3.51 -24.85
C ARG A 53 8.43 -5.02 -25.01
N ILE A 54 9.20 -5.79 -24.23
CA ILE A 54 9.16 -7.26 -24.27
C ILE A 54 7.79 -7.75 -23.80
N LEU A 55 7.31 -7.25 -22.65
CA LEU A 55 5.99 -7.62 -22.12
C LEU A 55 4.86 -7.27 -23.08
N ALA A 56 4.91 -6.10 -23.73
CA ALA A 56 3.93 -5.73 -24.74
C ALA A 56 3.93 -6.71 -25.93
N ARG A 57 5.10 -7.12 -26.41
CA ARG A 57 5.22 -8.12 -27.50
C ARG A 57 4.71 -9.49 -27.08
N GLU A 58 5.01 -9.94 -25.87
CA GLU A 58 4.51 -11.20 -25.34
C GLU A 58 2.99 -11.19 -25.22
N LYS A 59 2.43 -10.11 -24.66
CA LYS A 59 0.97 -9.92 -24.58
C LYS A 59 0.32 -9.99 -25.96
N MET A 60 0.90 -9.34 -26.98
CA MET A 60 0.38 -9.42 -28.35
C MET A 60 0.41 -10.84 -28.93
N LYS A 61 1.45 -11.64 -28.64
CA LYS A 61 1.50 -13.04 -29.10
C LYS A 61 0.39 -13.90 -28.50
N THR A 62 -0.06 -13.57 -27.29
CA THR A 62 -1.16 -14.28 -26.61
C THR A 62 -2.56 -13.79 -27.00
N MET A 63 -2.66 -12.64 -27.68
CA MET A 63 -3.95 -12.07 -28.11
C MET A 63 -4.53 -12.82 -29.32
N ASN A 64 -5.85 -12.91 -29.39
CA ASN A 64 -6.54 -13.48 -30.56
C ASN A 64 -6.36 -12.58 -31.79
N GLY A 65 -6.48 -13.15 -32.99
CA GLY A 65 -6.29 -12.41 -34.25
C GLY A 65 -7.18 -11.16 -34.41
N MET A 66 -8.39 -11.17 -33.82
CA MET A 66 -9.30 -10.01 -33.81
C MET A 66 -8.80 -8.91 -32.87
N ASP A 67 -8.30 -9.27 -31.69
CA ASP A 67 -7.74 -8.33 -30.71
C ASP A 67 -6.45 -7.70 -31.23
N VAL A 68 -5.61 -8.49 -31.91
CA VAL A 68 -4.41 -8.01 -32.60
C VAL A 68 -4.78 -7.02 -33.72
N PHE A 69 -5.83 -7.31 -34.50
CA PHE A 69 -6.27 -6.41 -35.57
C PHE A 69 -6.83 -5.09 -35.01
N HIS A 70 -7.60 -5.16 -33.93
CA HIS A 70 -8.10 -3.99 -33.22
C HIS A 70 -6.95 -3.14 -32.65
N TYR A 71 -5.97 -3.80 -32.03
CA TYR A 71 -4.75 -3.17 -31.52
C TYR A 71 -3.96 -2.45 -32.62
N ILE A 72 -3.67 -3.12 -33.75
CA ILE A 72 -2.94 -2.52 -34.88
C ILE A 72 -3.70 -1.33 -35.48
N SER A 73 -5.03 -1.41 -35.54
CA SER A 73 -5.89 -0.35 -36.08
C SER A 73 -5.90 0.90 -35.21
N ILE A 74 -5.86 0.75 -33.89
CA ILE A 74 -5.79 1.88 -32.94
C ILE A 74 -4.38 2.48 -32.89
N HIS A 75 -3.35 1.64 -32.89
CA HIS A 75 -1.98 2.08 -32.62
C HIS A 75 -1.15 2.39 -33.87
N GLY A 76 -1.68 2.13 -35.07
CA GLY A 76 -1.04 2.49 -36.33
C GLY A 76 0.21 1.66 -36.65
N GLY A 77 0.26 0.41 -36.17
CA GLY A 77 1.28 -0.58 -36.54
C GLY A 77 1.77 -1.45 -35.37
N ILE A 78 2.27 -2.65 -35.70
CA ILE A 78 2.80 -3.66 -34.75
C ILE A 78 4.02 -3.15 -33.97
N GLN A 79 4.74 -2.16 -34.52
CA GLN A 79 5.96 -1.61 -33.93
C GLN A 79 5.70 -0.44 -32.97
N LYS A 80 4.50 0.15 -33.00
CA LYS A 80 4.14 1.23 -32.10
C LYS A 80 3.71 0.60 -30.78
N ILE A 81 4.58 0.76 -29.79
CA ILE A 81 4.34 0.35 -28.42
C ILE A 81 3.07 1.03 -27.95
N ASP A 82 2.23 0.30 -27.22
CA ASP A 82 1.05 0.90 -26.60
C ASP A 82 1.53 1.99 -25.64
N GLU A 83 1.38 3.25 -26.02
CA GLU A 83 1.65 4.39 -25.12
C GLU A 83 0.81 4.27 -23.85
N ARG A 84 -0.28 3.46 -23.86
CA ARG A 84 -1.05 3.11 -22.66
C ARG A 84 -0.29 2.14 -21.76
N ILE A 85 0.39 1.11 -22.25
CA ILE A 85 1.18 0.22 -21.36
C ILE A 85 2.26 1.02 -20.60
N LEU A 86 2.74 2.11 -21.21
CA LEU A 86 3.74 3.03 -20.68
C LEU A 86 3.14 4.31 -20.08
N HIS A 87 1.94 4.26 -19.48
CA HIS A 87 1.21 5.43 -18.93
C HIS A 87 2.05 6.42 -18.08
N HIS A 88 3.15 5.95 -17.48
CA HIS A 88 3.99 6.72 -16.56
C HIS A 88 5.37 7.11 -17.11
N LEU A 89 5.73 6.73 -18.34
CA LEU A 89 7.05 7.03 -18.93
C LEU A 89 6.90 7.62 -20.34
N ASP A 90 7.74 8.60 -20.67
CA ASP A 90 7.84 9.11 -22.03
C ASP A 90 8.64 8.14 -22.92
N VAL A 91 7.92 7.47 -23.80
CA VAL A 91 8.45 6.51 -24.78
C VAL A 91 9.17 7.19 -25.94
N LYS A 92 8.90 8.48 -26.20
CA LYS A 92 9.52 9.25 -27.28
C LYS A 92 10.95 9.65 -26.94
N ASN A 93 11.23 9.82 -25.65
CA ASN A 93 12.59 10.02 -25.12
C ASN A 93 13.00 8.85 -24.23
N PRO A 94 13.35 7.67 -24.79
CA PRO A 94 13.74 6.52 -23.98
C PRO A 94 15.13 6.69 -23.32
N HIS A 95 15.90 7.71 -23.71
CA HIS A 95 17.32 7.81 -23.34
C HIS A 95 17.60 8.71 -22.15
N SER A 96 16.66 9.58 -21.77
CA SER A 96 16.78 10.46 -20.60
C SER A 96 15.50 10.46 -19.78
N PHE A 97 15.65 10.44 -18.45
CA PHE A 97 14.61 10.51 -17.45
C PHE A 97 14.42 11.97 -17.00
N GLU A 98 13.29 12.56 -17.38
CA GLU A 98 12.98 13.97 -17.15
C GLU A 98 12.02 14.15 -15.96
N ALA A 99 11.87 15.41 -15.50
CA ALA A 99 10.94 15.76 -14.44
C ALA A 99 9.51 15.27 -14.75
N LYS A 100 9.08 15.36 -16.01
CA LYS A 100 7.76 14.88 -16.44
C LYS A 100 7.59 13.36 -16.30
N ASP A 101 8.65 12.58 -16.43
CA ASP A 101 8.58 11.13 -16.21
C ASP A 101 8.35 10.84 -14.74
N LEU A 102 9.07 11.52 -13.85
CA LEU A 102 8.88 11.40 -12.41
C LEU A 102 7.49 11.86 -11.97
N GLU A 103 6.99 12.97 -12.50
CA GLU A 103 5.64 13.47 -12.24
C GLU A 103 4.58 12.43 -12.62
N LYS A 104 4.64 11.90 -13.85
CA LYS A 104 3.70 10.88 -14.33
C LYS A 104 3.79 9.60 -13.53
N LEU A 105 4.99 9.19 -13.12
CA LEU A 105 5.20 8.02 -12.29
C LEU A 105 4.53 8.18 -10.92
N ILE A 106 4.75 9.32 -10.27
CA ILE A 106 4.13 9.57 -8.96
C ILE A 106 2.61 9.62 -9.08
N VAL A 107 2.08 10.40 -10.03
CA VAL A 107 0.63 10.54 -10.23
C VAL A 107 -0.03 9.20 -10.55
N LYS A 108 0.62 8.37 -11.39
CA LYS A 108 0.12 7.04 -11.70
C LYS A 108 0.14 6.15 -10.47
N ALA A 109 1.26 6.10 -9.75
CA ALA A 109 1.38 5.28 -8.54
C ALA A 109 0.33 5.66 -7.49
N THR A 110 0.06 6.97 -7.29
CA THR A 110 -0.99 7.41 -6.36
C THR A 110 -2.38 7.05 -6.85
N THR A 111 -2.65 7.16 -8.15
CA THR A 111 -3.94 6.77 -8.73
C THR A 111 -4.17 5.27 -8.59
N ASP A 112 -3.16 4.45 -8.90
CA ASP A 112 -3.22 3.00 -8.78
C ASP A 112 -3.46 2.58 -7.31
N LEU A 113 -2.82 3.24 -6.35
CA LEU A 113 -3.08 3.04 -4.92
C LEU A 113 -4.50 3.42 -4.50
N ASP A 114 -5.00 4.58 -4.96
CA ASP A 114 -6.36 5.04 -4.66
C ASP A 114 -7.42 4.10 -5.26
N GLU A 115 -7.17 3.55 -6.45
CA GLU A 115 -8.04 2.55 -7.09
C GLU A 115 -8.05 1.22 -6.31
N LEU A 116 -6.88 0.76 -5.85
CA LEU A 116 -6.78 -0.43 -4.99
C LEU A 116 -7.54 -0.24 -3.69
N ASP A 117 -7.39 0.91 -3.03
CA ASP A 117 -8.10 1.23 -1.80
C ASP A 117 -9.61 1.33 -2.03
N LYS A 118 -10.04 1.87 -3.17
CA LYS A 118 -11.46 1.89 -3.55
C LYS A 118 -11.98 0.48 -3.76
N LYS A 119 -11.26 -0.37 -4.49
CA LYS A 119 -11.65 -1.76 -4.75
C LYS A 119 -11.76 -2.56 -3.45
N ARG A 120 -10.79 -2.43 -2.54
CA ARG A 120 -10.83 -3.06 -1.22
C ARG A 120 -12.06 -2.62 -0.42
N LYS A 121 -12.42 -1.33 -0.46
CA LYS A 121 -13.64 -0.82 0.21
C LYS A 121 -14.92 -1.39 -0.40
N GLU A 122 -14.96 -1.55 -1.71
CA GLU A 122 -16.11 -2.15 -2.41
C GLU A 122 -16.23 -3.64 -2.08
N GLU A 123 -15.13 -4.40 -2.13
CA GLU A 123 -15.09 -5.81 -1.74
C GLU A 123 -15.52 -6.00 -0.28
N PHE A 124 -15.03 -5.17 0.63
CA PHE A 124 -15.43 -5.20 2.04
C PHE A 124 -16.93 -4.92 2.22
N LYS A 125 -17.46 -3.94 1.48
CA LYS A 125 -18.88 -3.60 1.50
C LYS A 125 -19.73 -4.76 0.98
N GLU A 126 -19.36 -5.37 -0.14
CA GLU A 126 -20.06 -6.53 -0.70
C GLU A 126 -20.05 -7.72 0.26
N TYR A 127 -18.90 -8.00 0.87
CA TYR A 127 -18.74 -9.04 1.87
C TYR A 127 -19.65 -8.80 3.10
N GLU A 128 -19.63 -7.60 3.70
CA GLU A 128 -20.48 -7.31 4.86
C GLU A 128 -21.99 -7.35 4.50
N MET A 129 -22.38 -6.92 3.29
CA MET A 129 -23.76 -7.05 2.79
C MET A 129 -24.18 -8.51 2.64
N GLN A 130 -23.32 -9.34 2.05
CA GLN A 130 -23.57 -10.77 1.85
C GLN A 130 -23.72 -11.49 3.19
N LYS A 131 -22.83 -11.21 4.14
CA LYS A 131 -22.87 -11.75 5.50
C LYS A 131 -24.16 -11.37 6.23
N GLU A 132 -24.58 -10.11 6.13
CA GLU A 132 -25.83 -9.65 6.74
C GLU A 132 -27.07 -10.28 6.10
N HIS A 133 -27.04 -10.47 4.78
CA HIS A 133 -28.08 -11.19 4.04
C HIS A 133 -28.19 -12.65 4.50
N GLU A 134 -27.08 -13.39 4.55
CA GLU A 134 -27.04 -14.77 5.03
C GLU A 134 -27.53 -14.89 6.47
N ARG A 135 -27.15 -13.95 7.35
CA ARG A 135 -27.65 -13.87 8.72
C ARG A 135 -29.17 -13.75 8.76
N LYS A 136 -29.74 -12.84 7.97
CA LYS A 136 -31.20 -12.63 7.90
C LYS A 136 -31.93 -13.86 7.40
N GLU A 137 -31.41 -14.51 6.36
CA GLU A 137 -31.98 -15.76 5.84
C GLU A 137 -31.91 -16.88 6.88
N TYR A 138 -30.79 -17.01 7.58
CA TYR A 138 -30.65 -17.97 8.68
C TYR A 138 -31.70 -17.73 9.78
N ILE A 139 -31.84 -16.49 10.27
CA ILE A 139 -32.84 -16.13 11.30
C ILE A 139 -34.28 -16.45 10.83
N LYS A 140 -34.60 -16.27 9.55
CA LYS A 140 -35.93 -16.60 9.01
C LYS A 140 -36.26 -18.09 9.09
N THR A 141 -35.25 -18.97 9.00
CA THR A 141 -35.45 -20.43 9.05
C THR A 141 -35.65 -20.97 10.48
N LEU A 142 -35.30 -20.19 11.51
CA LEU A 142 -35.35 -20.62 12.90
C LEU A 142 -36.76 -20.49 13.53
N PRO A 143 -37.09 -21.27 14.57
CA PRO A 143 -38.26 -21.07 15.43
C PRO A 143 -38.18 -19.78 16.25
N GLU A 144 -39.32 -19.24 16.69
CA GLU A 144 -39.41 -17.92 17.34
C GLU A 144 -38.55 -17.80 18.62
N GLU A 145 -38.42 -18.86 19.42
CA GLU A 145 -37.55 -18.85 20.61
C GLU A 145 -36.05 -18.80 20.27
N GLU A 146 -35.64 -19.45 19.18
CA GLU A 146 -34.25 -19.47 18.74
C GLU A 146 -33.87 -18.19 18.00
N LYS A 147 -34.81 -17.56 17.27
CA LYS A 147 -34.62 -16.23 16.68
C LYS A 147 -34.22 -15.20 17.73
N LYS A 148 -34.98 -15.14 18.83
CA LYS A 148 -34.72 -14.18 19.91
C LYS A 148 -33.32 -14.39 20.52
N LYS A 149 -32.92 -15.65 20.75
CA LYS A 149 -31.57 -15.97 21.24
C LYS A 149 -30.48 -15.61 20.22
N ALA A 150 -30.71 -15.82 18.93
CA ALA A 150 -29.76 -15.47 17.88
C ALA A 150 -29.58 -13.95 17.74
N GLU A 151 -30.66 -13.18 17.83
CA GLU A 151 -30.64 -11.72 17.84
C GLU A 151 -29.95 -11.16 19.09
N GLU A 152 -30.26 -11.70 20.28
CA GLU A 152 -29.61 -11.32 21.54
C GLU A 152 -28.10 -11.57 21.47
N LYS A 153 -27.67 -12.74 20.97
CA LYS A 153 -26.26 -13.04 20.74
C LYS A 153 -25.63 -12.06 19.77
N HIS A 154 -26.29 -11.72 18.66
CA HIS A 154 -25.76 -10.78 17.69
C HIS A 154 -25.53 -9.38 18.29
N VAL A 155 -26.49 -8.88 19.06
CA VAL A 155 -26.37 -7.58 19.74
C VAL A 155 -25.26 -7.61 20.80
N GLU A 156 -25.11 -8.73 21.51
CA GLU A 156 -24.00 -8.90 22.46
C GLU A 156 -22.65 -8.85 21.73
N MET A 157 -22.53 -9.54 20.59
CA MET A 157 -21.32 -9.55 19.77
C MET A 157 -21.01 -8.17 19.19
N GLU A 158 -22.02 -7.44 18.70
CA GLU A 158 -21.84 -6.06 18.23
C GLU A 158 -21.38 -5.13 19.35
N LYS A 159 -21.88 -5.31 20.57
CA LYS A 159 -21.42 -4.52 21.74
C LYS A 159 -19.97 -4.83 22.08
N LYS A 160 -19.58 -6.11 22.09
CA LYS A 160 -18.17 -6.50 22.31
C LYS A 160 -17.25 -5.95 21.23
N HIS A 161 -17.68 -5.98 19.97
CA HIS A 161 -16.95 -5.36 18.87
C HIS A 161 -16.83 -3.84 18.98
N GLN A 162 -17.80 -3.15 19.58
CA GLN A 162 -17.71 -1.69 19.80
C GLN A 162 -16.84 -1.35 21.02
N ASP A 163 -16.73 -2.28 21.96
CA ASP A 163 -16.00 -2.12 23.22
C ASP A 163 -14.55 -2.62 23.09
N HIS A 164 -13.84 -2.08 22.10
CA HIS A 164 -12.39 -2.25 21.98
C HIS A 164 -11.68 -0.93 22.30
N PRO A 165 -10.48 -0.96 22.91
CA PRO A 165 -9.65 0.24 23.05
C PRO A 165 -9.34 0.83 21.66
N LYS A 166 -9.24 2.16 21.56
CA LYS A 166 -8.87 2.80 20.29
C LYS A 166 -7.44 2.39 19.92
N LEU A 167 -7.29 1.72 18.79
CA LEU A 167 -5.98 1.44 18.22
C LEU A 167 -5.31 2.74 17.78
N HIS A 168 -4.01 2.82 18.02
CA HIS A 168 -3.17 3.86 17.45
C HIS A 168 -3.02 3.63 15.94
N HIS A 169 -2.74 4.71 15.20
CA HIS A 169 -2.36 4.52 13.80
C HIS A 169 -0.98 3.83 13.75
N PRO A 170 -0.77 2.89 12.82
CA PRO A 170 0.51 2.18 12.71
C PRO A 170 1.65 3.18 12.45
N GLY A 171 2.79 2.92 13.09
CA GLY A 171 3.98 3.79 13.14
C GLY A 171 3.79 5.09 13.93
N SER A 172 2.71 5.27 14.72
CA SER A 172 2.54 6.52 15.48
C SER A 172 3.51 6.63 16.66
N LYS A 173 3.86 7.86 17.05
CA LYS A 173 4.62 8.09 18.28
C LYS A 173 3.93 7.49 19.51
N ALA A 174 2.60 7.63 19.58
CA ALA A 174 1.82 7.08 20.69
C ALA A 174 1.88 5.54 20.74
N GLN A 175 1.92 4.89 19.57
CA GLN A 175 2.10 3.44 19.45
C GLN A 175 3.46 2.99 19.97
N LEU A 176 4.53 3.68 19.54
CA LEU A 176 5.90 3.36 19.98
C LEU A 176 6.09 3.62 21.48
N GLU A 177 5.47 4.69 22.02
CA GLU A 177 5.45 4.95 23.46
C GLU A 177 4.69 3.86 24.23
N ASP A 178 3.56 3.38 23.71
CA ASP A 178 2.79 2.30 24.32
C ASP A 178 3.57 0.97 24.32
N VAL A 179 4.29 0.66 23.23
CA VAL A 179 5.20 -0.50 23.17
C VAL A 179 6.33 -0.33 24.19
N TRP A 180 6.96 0.84 24.25
CA TRP A 180 8.04 1.13 25.20
C TRP A 180 7.57 0.99 26.67
N GLU A 181 6.37 1.45 26.99
CA GLU A 181 5.80 1.34 28.33
C GLU A 181 5.38 -0.10 28.67
N LYS A 182 4.66 -0.78 27.77
CA LYS A 182 4.02 -2.07 28.03
C LYS A 182 4.90 -3.28 27.74
N ASN A 183 5.71 -3.23 26.69
CA ASN A 183 6.54 -4.36 26.25
C ASN A 183 7.96 -4.29 26.82
N ASP A 184 8.55 -3.09 26.87
CA ASP A 184 9.92 -2.90 27.36
C ASP A 184 9.97 -2.58 28.86
N GLU A 185 8.81 -2.37 29.50
CA GLU A 185 8.67 -1.98 30.90
C GLU A 185 9.45 -0.69 31.24
N MET A 186 9.54 0.22 30.28
CA MET A 186 10.28 1.48 30.42
C MET A 186 9.36 2.66 30.73
N ASP A 187 9.89 3.70 31.38
CA ASP A 187 9.11 4.89 31.70
C ASP A 187 8.66 5.64 30.44
N ARG A 188 7.34 5.86 30.31
CA ARG A 188 6.73 6.60 29.19
C ARG A 188 7.32 8.01 29.02
N ASP A 189 7.59 8.70 30.12
CA ASP A 189 8.11 10.08 30.12
C ASP A 189 9.55 10.18 29.60
N ASN A 190 10.28 9.06 29.58
CA ASN A 190 11.68 8.97 29.13
C ASN A 190 11.82 8.26 27.78
N PHE A 191 10.78 8.30 26.95
CA PHE A 191 10.83 7.70 25.61
C PHE A 191 11.94 8.33 24.77
N ASP A 192 12.96 7.53 24.44
CA ASP A 192 14.01 7.87 23.49
C ASP A 192 13.88 6.99 22.23
N PRO A 193 13.47 7.56 21.08
CA PRO A 193 13.36 6.81 19.82
C PRO A 193 14.65 6.09 19.44
N LYS A 194 15.81 6.64 19.78
CA LYS A 194 17.09 6.03 19.44
C LYS A 194 17.34 4.76 20.24
N THR A 195 17.08 4.81 21.55
CA THR A 195 17.17 3.63 22.41
C THR A 195 16.13 2.60 22.01
N PHE A 196 14.88 3.03 21.75
CA PHE A 196 13.81 2.15 21.27
C PHE A 196 14.25 1.38 20.03
N PHE A 197 14.79 2.07 19.03
CA PHE A 197 15.25 1.46 17.79
C PHE A 197 16.39 0.47 18.02
N MET A 198 17.39 0.84 18.83
CA MET A 198 18.52 -0.04 19.14
C MET A 198 18.12 -1.29 19.95
N MET A 199 17.03 -1.25 20.71
CA MET A 199 16.56 -2.42 21.47
C MET A 199 15.81 -3.42 20.59
N HIS A 200 15.21 -2.95 19.49
CA HIS A 200 14.39 -3.76 18.59
C HIS A 200 15.10 -4.14 17.29
N ASP A 201 16.27 -3.56 17.02
CA ASP A 201 17.22 -4.02 16.01
C ASP A 201 17.89 -5.30 16.53
N ILE A 202 17.28 -6.45 16.21
CA ILE A 202 17.70 -7.77 16.71
C ILE A 202 19.00 -8.19 16.04
N ASN A 203 19.16 -7.84 14.76
CA ASN A 203 20.29 -8.24 13.94
C ASN A 203 21.50 -7.26 14.02
N GLY A 204 21.28 -6.05 14.54
CA GLY A 204 22.29 -5.02 14.78
C GLY A 204 22.77 -4.28 13.52
N ASP A 205 21.99 -4.31 12.43
CA ASP A 205 22.37 -3.70 11.15
C ASP A 205 22.04 -2.20 11.07
N GLY A 206 21.39 -1.66 12.11
CA GLY A 206 21.00 -0.26 12.19
C GLY A 206 19.74 0.07 11.40
N PHE A 207 19.01 -0.93 10.91
CA PHE A 207 17.70 -0.82 10.29
C PHE A 207 16.68 -1.69 11.05
N LEU A 208 15.39 -1.42 10.86
CA LEU A 208 14.33 -2.35 11.27
C LEU A 208 13.74 -2.94 10.01
N ASP A 209 13.87 -4.24 9.85
CA ASP A 209 13.30 -4.95 8.71
C ASP A 209 11.80 -5.26 8.90
N GLU A 210 11.18 -5.87 7.89
CA GLU A 210 9.75 -6.19 7.91
C GLU A 210 9.39 -7.16 9.05
N GLU A 211 10.27 -8.11 9.37
CA GLU A 211 10.04 -9.11 10.42
C GLU A 211 10.14 -8.47 11.82
N GLU A 212 11.13 -7.59 12.03
CA GLU A 212 11.31 -6.85 13.28
C GLU A 212 10.16 -5.87 13.54
N ILE A 213 9.68 -5.22 12.47
CA ILE A 213 8.52 -4.32 12.54
C ILE A 213 7.23 -5.12 12.80
N GLU A 214 7.05 -6.28 12.19
CA GLU A 214 5.89 -7.15 12.44
C GLU A 214 5.84 -7.61 13.90
N ALA A 215 6.98 -8.01 14.47
CA ALA A 215 7.09 -8.43 15.87
C ALA A 215 6.67 -7.32 16.86
N LEU A 216 6.99 -6.06 16.55
CA LEU A 216 6.56 -4.90 17.33
C LEU A 216 5.03 -4.76 17.36
N PHE A 217 4.38 -5.00 16.23
CA PHE A 217 2.95 -4.79 16.07
C PHE A 217 2.09 -5.98 16.51
N GLN A 218 2.65 -7.19 16.52
CA GLN A 218 1.93 -8.40 16.89
C GLN A 218 1.25 -8.28 18.26
N LYS A 219 1.95 -7.73 19.26
CA LYS A 219 1.42 -7.58 20.62
C LYS A 219 0.31 -6.54 20.75
N GLU A 220 0.29 -5.53 19.89
CA GLU A 220 -0.83 -4.59 19.83
C GLU A 220 -2.02 -5.18 19.10
N LEU A 221 -1.78 -5.97 18.04
CA LEU A 221 -2.82 -6.72 17.35
C LEU A 221 -3.48 -7.70 18.33
N ASP A 222 -2.71 -8.41 19.15
CA ASP A 222 -3.23 -9.35 20.15
C ASP A 222 -4.17 -8.69 21.20
N GLN A 223 -4.07 -7.37 21.43
CA GLN A 223 -5.01 -6.66 22.32
C GLN A 223 -6.42 -6.53 21.74
N VAL A 224 -6.54 -6.63 20.41
CA VAL A 224 -7.80 -6.48 19.67
C VAL A 224 -8.16 -7.77 18.93
N TYR A 225 -7.19 -8.67 18.78
CA TYR A 225 -7.28 -9.93 18.09
C TYR A 225 -7.08 -11.08 19.07
N ASP A 226 -8.17 -11.70 19.52
CA ASP A 226 -8.11 -13.00 20.19
C ASP A 226 -8.37 -14.11 19.15
N PRO A 227 -7.35 -14.89 18.75
CA PRO A 227 -7.50 -15.96 17.77
C PRO A 227 -8.45 -17.08 18.22
N ASN A 228 -8.75 -17.18 19.51
CA ASN A 228 -9.69 -18.16 20.07
C ASN A 228 -11.10 -17.60 20.23
N ALA A 229 -11.32 -16.32 19.97
CA ALA A 229 -12.65 -15.73 20.04
C ALA A 229 -13.51 -16.24 18.86
N PRO A 230 -14.71 -16.78 19.12
CA PRO A 230 -15.63 -17.21 18.06
C PRO A 230 -16.11 -16.05 17.17
N GLU A 231 -15.73 -14.82 17.52
CA GLU A 231 -16.09 -13.56 16.88
C GLU A 231 -15.31 -13.32 15.56
N MET A 232 -14.15 -13.95 15.38
CA MET A 232 -13.21 -13.64 14.28
C MET A 232 -13.01 -14.75 13.23
N THR A 233 -13.51 -15.97 13.46
CA THR A 233 -13.33 -17.12 12.54
C THR A 233 -13.90 -16.94 11.13
N ASN A 234 -14.63 -15.84 10.88
CA ASN A 234 -15.25 -15.55 9.60
C ASN A 234 -14.63 -14.38 8.83
N ARG A 235 -13.54 -13.74 9.30
CA ARG A 235 -13.00 -12.48 8.74
C ARG A 235 -11.65 -12.59 7.99
N VAL A 236 -11.29 -13.78 7.50
CA VAL A 236 -10.13 -13.99 6.61
C VAL A 236 -10.55 -13.83 5.15
#